data_AF-A0AA87DVM3-F1
#
_entry.id   AF-A0AA87DVM3-F1
#
_cell.length_a   1.000
_cell.length_b   1.000
_cell.length_c   1.000
_cell.angle_alpha   90.00
_cell.angle_beta   90.00
_cell.angle_gamma   90.00
#
_symmetry.space_group_name_H-M   'P 1'
#
loop_
_entity.id
_entity.type
_entity.pdbx_description
1 polymer ?
#
loop_
_entity_poly.entity_id
_entity_poly.type
_entity_poly.pdbx_seq_one_letter_code
_entity_poly.pdbx_strand_id
1 'polypeptide(L)'
;MKIAVGIIGLFLGLLVLLQSCAVTAGSGLLNDQATGSAGAVGMLTGVLLVIGGAFSFGLPLVGAIIFFVSALMAFIAPSQGSFGDMSVWGVIALLLAAMGFFTWRSAKRKKTQPAA
;
A
#
# COMPACT_ATOMS: atom_id res chain seq x y z
N MET A 1 0.08 7.58 -15.98
CA MET A 1 0.25 7.77 -14.52
C MET A 1 1.04 6.65 -13.83
N LYS A 2 1.53 5.63 -14.56
CA LYS A 2 2.36 4.54 -14.00
C LYS A 2 3.57 5.01 -13.17
N ILE A 3 4.24 6.07 -13.61
CA ILE A 3 5.40 6.63 -12.89
C ILE A 3 4.98 7.27 -11.55
N ALA A 4 3.92 8.08 -11.54
CA ALA A 4 3.43 8.73 -10.33
C ALA A 4 2.96 7.70 -9.29
N VAL A 5 2.16 6.71 -9.70
CA VAL A 5 1.68 5.62 -8.83
C VAL A 5 2.86 4.83 -8.25
N GLY A 6 3.89 4.55 -9.06
CA GLY A 6 5.09 3.85 -8.61
C GLY A 6 5.89 4.63 -7.57
N ILE A 7 6.19 5.91 -7.84
CA ILE A 7 6.95 6.77 -6.91
C ILE A 7 6.19 6.98 -5.61
N ILE A 8 4.89 7.27 -5.67
CA ILE A 8 4.05 7.46 -4.47
C ILE A 8 4.02 6.17 -3.65
N GLY A 9 3.80 5.00 -4.28
CA GLY A 9 3.80 3.72 -3.57
C GLY A 9 5.13 3.43 -2.87
N LEU A 10 6.27 3.71 -3.51
CA LEU A 10 7.60 3.53 -2.92
C LEU A 10 7.84 4.46 -1.72
N PHE A 11 7.56 5.76 -1.88
CA PHE A 11 7.75 6.73 -0.81
C PHE A 11 6.86 6.45 0.40
N LEU A 12 5.57 6.20 0.16
CA LEU A 12 4.63 5.93 1.25
C LEU A 12 4.93 4.59 1.93
N GLY A 13 5.32 3.57 1.16
CA GLY A 13 5.72 2.29 1.73
C GLY A 13 6.89 2.43 2.71
N LEU A 14 7.92 3.22 2.35
CA LEU A 14 9.04 3.53 3.25
C LEU A 14 8.62 4.30 4.51
N LEU A 15 7.71 5.27 4.38
CA LEU A 15 7.18 6.02 5.53
C LEU A 15 6.41 5.10 6.49
N VAL A 16 5.54 4.24 5.95
CA VAL A 16 4.79 3.25 6.74
C VAL A 16 5.74 2.28 7.45
N LEU A 17 6.80 1.82 6.77
CA LEU A 17 7.82 0.93 7.35
C LEU A 17 8.53 1.60 8.52
N LEU A 18 9.01 2.83 8.36
CA LEU A 18 9.69 3.58 9.43
C LEU A 18 8.76 3.81 10.63
N GLN A 19 7.51 4.22 10.38
CA GLN A 19 6.51 4.41 11.43
C GLN A 19 6.23 3.09 12.18
N SER A 20 6.10 1.99 11.45
CA SER A 20 5.80 0.68 12.03
C SER A 20 6.96 0.10 12.82
N CYS A 21 8.20 0.36 12.42
CA CYS A 21 9.39 0.06 13.22
C CYS A 21 9.40 0.84 14.52
N ALA A 22 9.06 2.14 14.48
CA ALA A 22 8.97 2.98 15.69
C ALA A 22 7.87 2.48 16.64
N VAL A 23 6.70 2.12 16.11
CA VAL A 23 5.61 1.53 16.90
C VAL A 23 6.07 0.23 17.54
N THR A 24 6.63 -0.71 16.77
CA THR A 24 7.07 -2.01 17.28
C THR A 24 8.16 -1.87 18.36
N ALA A 25 9.13 -0.97 18.16
CA ALA A 25 10.16 -0.69 19.15
C ALA A 25 9.58 -0.07 20.43
N GLY A 26 8.63 0.87 20.30
CA GLY A 26 7.91 1.45 21.43
C GLY A 26 7.08 0.43 22.21
N SER A 27 6.41 -0.49 21.51
CA SER A 27 5.66 -1.59 22.11
C SER A 27 6.53 -2.50 22.96
N GLY A 28 7.74 -2.81 22.49
CA GLY A 28 8.70 -3.62 23.24
C GLY A 28 9.17 -2.95 24.53
N LEU A 29 9.29 -1.62 24.55
CA LEU A 29 9.63 -0.84 25.75
C LEU A 29 8.47 -0.74 26.74
N LEU A 30 7.24 -0.65 26.25
CA LEU A 30 6.04 -0.48 27.07
C LEU A 30 5.34 -1.80 27.43
N ASN A 31 5.88 -2.93 26.95
CA ASN A 31 5.30 -4.27 27.07
C ASN A 31 3.82 -4.33 26.64
N ASP A 32 3.46 -3.55 25.62
CA ASP A 32 2.11 -3.49 25.09
C ASP A 32 1.97 -4.36 23.84
N GLN A 33 1.33 -5.51 24.02
CA GLN A 33 1.13 -6.52 22.98
C GLN A 33 0.23 -6.00 21.85
N ALA A 34 -0.73 -5.13 22.16
CA ALA A 34 -1.70 -4.61 21.18
C ALA A 34 -1.01 -3.71 20.17
N THR A 35 -0.21 -2.72 20.62
CA THR A 35 0.61 -1.89 19.72
C THR A 35 1.63 -2.70 18.92
N GLY A 36 2.22 -3.76 19.51
CA GLY A 36 3.21 -4.60 18.83
C GLY A 36 2.62 -5.33 17.62
N SER A 37 1.39 -5.84 17.76
CA SER A 37 0.68 -6.49 16.65
C SER A 37 0.32 -5.52 15.52
N ALA A 38 -0.07 -4.29 15.85
CA ALA A 38 -0.34 -3.24 14.87
C ALA A 38 0.93 -2.84 14.10
N GLY A 39 2.08 -2.75 14.78
CA GLY A 39 3.39 -2.51 14.16
C GLY A 39 3.75 -3.60 13.13
N ALA A 40 3.48 -4.87 13.42
CA ALA A 40 3.73 -5.96 12.47
C ALA A 40 2.86 -5.86 11.20
N VAL A 41 1.57 -5.55 11.35
CA VAL A 41 0.67 -5.36 10.20
C VAL A 41 1.07 -4.13 9.40
N GLY A 42 1.50 -3.07 10.06
CA GLY A 42 2.05 -1.88 9.43
C GLY A 42 3.30 -2.17 8.60
N MET A 43 4.26 -2.92 9.13
CA MET A 43 5.45 -3.35 8.38
C MET A 43 5.07 -4.14 7.12
N LEU A 44 4.16 -5.10 7.25
CA LEU A 44 3.67 -5.87 6.10
C LEU A 44 3.00 -4.97 5.05
N THR A 45 2.15 -4.04 5.49
CA THR A 45 1.46 -3.06 4.64
C THR A 45 2.46 -2.19 3.89
N GLY A 46 3.49 -1.69 4.57
CA GLY A 46 4.57 -0.89 3.99
C GLY A 46 5.39 -1.65 2.95
N VAL A 47 5.73 -2.93 3.22
CA VAL A 47 6.40 -3.80 2.25
C VAL A 47 5.54 -4.00 1.00
N LEU A 48 4.24 -4.26 1.17
CA LEU A 48 3.33 -4.40 0.04
C LEU A 48 3.20 -3.11 -0.79
N LEU A 49 3.19 -1.93 -0.14
CA LEU A 49 3.21 -0.63 -0.82
C LEU A 49 4.49 -0.45 -1.67
N VAL A 50 5.66 -0.81 -1.13
CA VAL A 50 6.94 -0.76 -1.87
C VAL A 50 6.90 -1.69 -3.08
N ILE A 51 6.48 -2.94 -2.88
CA ILE A 51 6.40 -3.95 -3.96
C ILE A 51 5.38 -3.51 -5.02
N GLY A 52 4.19 -3.05 -4.62
CA GLY A 52 3.16 -2.53 -5.52
C GLY A 52 3.63 -1.31 -6.31
N GLY A 53 4.40 -0.44 -5.66
CA GLY A 53 5.07 0.71 -6.28
C GLY A 53 6.07 0.28 -7.35
N ALA A 54 6.96 -0.66 -7.04
CA ALA A 54 7.95 -1.19 -7.98
C ALA A 54 7.29 -1.84 -9.22
N PHE A 55 6.24 -2.65 -9.02
CA PHE A 55 5.53 -3.29 -10.14
C PHE A 55 4.73 -2.29 -10.98
N SER A 56 4.35 -1.12 -10.45
CA SER A 56 3.56 -0.13 -11.19
C SER A 56 4.26 0.47 -12.41
N PHE A 57 5.60 0.39 -12.49
CA PHE A 57 6.36 0.90 -13.65
C PHE A 57 6.23 0.01 -14.89
N GLY A 58 6.26 -1.31 -14.73
CA GLY A 58 6.24 -2.30 -15.83
C GLY A 58 4.93 -3.07 -15.96
N LEU A 59 4.31 -3.42 -14.83
CA LEU A 59 3.13 -4.31 -14.73
C LEU A 59 2.04 -3.64 -13.88
N PRO A 60 1.36 -2.59 -14.38
CA PRO A 60 0.44 -1.77 -13.60
C PRO A 60 -0.74 -2.54 -13.00
N LEU A 61 -1.17 -3.65 -13.62
CA LEU A 61 -2.22 -4.51 -13.06
C LEU A 61 -1.72 -5.28 -11.83
N VAL A 62 -0.49 -5.80 -11.88
CA VAL A 62 0.11 -6.50 -10.74
C VAL A 62 0.29 -5.52 -9.58
N GLY A 63 0.81 -4.33 -9.86
CA GLY A 63 0.90 -3.25 -8.86
C GLY A 63 -0.45 -2.92 -8.23
N ALA A 64 -1.51 -2.79 -9.05
CA ALA A 64 -2.86 -2.53 -8.56
C ALA A 64 -3.39 -3.62 -7.62
N ILE A 65 -3.19 -4.90 -7.95
CA ILE A 65 -3.60 -6.02 -7.10
C ILE A 65 -2.84 -6.00 -5.77
N ILE A 66 -1.54 -5.74 -5.80
CA ILE A 66 -0.72 -5.69 -4.58
C ILE A 66 -1.14 -4.52 -3.69
N PHE A 67 -1.42 -3.34 -4.25
CA PHE A 67 -1.99 -2.23 -3.48
C PHE A 67 -3.36 -2.54 -2.90
N PHE A 68 -4.20 -3.30 -3.62
CA PHE A 68 -5.48 -3.73 -3.08
C PHE A 68 -5.32 -4.69 -1.89
N VAL A 69 -4.39 -5.65 -1.97
CA VAL A 69 -4.06 -6.53 -0.83
C VAL A 69 -3.48 -5.74 0.34
N SER A 70 -2.61 -4.76 0.06
CA SER A 70 -2.09 -3.83 1.07
C SER A 70 -3.22 -3.07 1.78
N ALA A 71 -4.21 -2.57 1.03
CA ALA A 71 -5.37 -1.89 1.59
C ALA A 71 -6.18 -2.81 2.53
N LEU A 72 -6.42 -4.06 2.12
CA LEU A 72 -7.12 -5.04 2.95
C LEU A 72 -6.37 -5.31 4.27
N MET A 73 -5.05 -5.45 4.23
CA MET A 73 -4.22 -5.63 5.42
C MET A 73 -4.29 -4.41 6.35
N ALA A 74 -4.20 -3.21 5.78
CA ALA A 74 -4.26 -1.97 6.52
C ALA A 74 -5.61 -1.76 7.24
N PHE A 75 -6.72 -2.24 6.66
CA PHE A 75 -8.03 -2.18 7.30
C PHE A 75 -8.27 -3.25 8.38
N ILE A 76 -7.45 -4.31 8.43
CA ILE A 76 -7.54 -5.32 9.47
C ILE A 76 -6.90 -4.83 10.79
N ALA A 77 -5.86 -3.99 10.75
CA ALA A 77 -5.19 -3.50 11.97
C ALA A 77 -6.09 -2.63 12.90
N PRO A 78 -6.91 -1.68 12.41
CA PRO A 78 -7.81 -0.88 13.23
C PRO A 78 -8.88 -1.68 13.97
N SER A 79 -9.21 -2.89 13.50
CA SER A 79 -10.17 -3.77 14.17
C SER A 79 -9.67 -4.34 15.50
N GLN A 80 -8.37 -4.20 15.78
CA GLN A 80 -7.70 -4.75 16.98
C GLN A 80 -7.15 -3.68 17.94
N GLY A 81 -7.28 -2.39 17.62
CA GLY A 81 -6.79 -1.28 18.45
C GLY A 81 -6.91 0.07 17.73
N SER A 82 -6.90 1.17 18.50
CA SER A 82 -7.17 2.54 18.02
C SER A 82 -6.04 3.17 17.15
N PHE A 83 -5.56 2.46 16.13
CA PHE A 83 -4.56 2.93 15.16
C PHE A 83 -5.25 3.59 13.96
N GLY A 84 -5.63 4.85 14.14
CA GLY A 84 -6.30 5.64 13.09
C GLY A 84 -5.45 5.82 11.84
N ASP A 85 -4.13 5.83 11.97
CA ASP A 85 -3.15 5.94 10.89
C ASP A 85 -3.22 4.78 9.89
N MET A 86 -3.45 3.54 10.36
CA MET A 86 -3.60 2.38 9.46
C MET A 86 -4.81 2.48 8.54
N SER A 87 -5.90 3.08 9.01
CA SER A 87 -7.08 3.32 8.17
C SER A 87 -6.77 4.30 7.02
N VAL A 88 -5.97 5.34 7.29
CA VAL A 88 -5.53 6.31 6.29
C VAL A 88 -4.64 5.63 5.26
N TRP A 89 -3.69 4.81 5.70
CA TRP A 89 -2.84 4.02 4.81
C TRP A 89 -3.64 3.07 3.92
N GLY A 90 -4.67 2.43 4.46
CA GLY A 90 -5.59 1.58 3.71
C GLY A 90 -6.34 2.33 2.60
N VAL A 91 -6.86 3.52 2.90
CA VAL A 91 -7.54 4.36 1.90
C VAL A 91 -6.56 4.78 0.79
N ILE A 92 -5.34 5.20 1.15
CA ILE A 92 -4.34 5.60 0.16
C ILE A 92 -3.94 4.42 -0.73
N ALA A 93 -3.72 3.24 -0.16
CA ALA A 93 -3.43 2.02 -0.92
C ALA A 93 -4.58 1.67 -1.87
N LEU A 94 -5.84 1.84 -1.45
CA LEU A 94 -7.01 1.62 -2.30
C LEU A 94 -7.07 2.61 -3.48
N LEU A 95 -6.73 3.88 -3.25
CA LEU A 95 -6.64 4.89 -4.32
C LEU A 95 -5.53 4.54 -5.32
N LEU A 96 -4.35 4.13 -4.84
CA LEU A 96 -3.26 3.66 -5.68
C LEU A 96 -3.65 2.43 -6.51
N ALA A 97 -4.41 1.50 -5.92
CA ALA A 97 -4.94 0.33 -6.61
C ALA A 97 -5.89 0.75 -7.76
N ALA A 98 -6.83 1.66 -7.48
CA ALA A 98 -7.75 2.17 -8.49
C ALA A 98 -7.00 2.87 -9.63
N MET A 99 -6.04 3.74 -9.31
CA MET A 99 -5.21 4.41 -10.31
C MET A 99 -4.42 3.40 -11.16
N GLY A 100 -3.79 2.40 -10.53
CA GLY A 100 -3.09 1.31 -11.21
C GLY A 100 -4.00 0.56 -12.19
N PHE A 101 -5.21 0.20 -11.75
CA PHE A 101 -6.19 -0.48 -12.60
C PHE A 101 -6.62 0.36 -13.80
N PHE A 102 -6.93 1.65 -13.59
CA PHE A 102 -7.31 2.55 -14.70
C PHE A 102 -6.16 2.77 -15.68
N THR A 103 -4.90 2.83 -15.22
CA THR A 103 -3.74 2.93 -16.12
C THR A 103 -3.60 1.70 -17.00
N TRP A 104 -3.78 0.50 -16.45
CA TRP A 104 -3.77 -0.74 -17.23
C TRP A 104 -4.94 -0.78 -18.23
N ARG A 105 -6.16 -0.46 -17.79
CA ARG A 105 -7.36 -0.46 -18.65
C ARG A 105 -7.22 0.50 -19.83
N SER A 106 -6.69 1.70 -19.57
CA SER A 106 -6.47 2.71 -20.61
C SER A 106 -5.41 2.28 -21.62
N ALA A 107 -4.33 1.63 -21.15
CA ALA A 107 -3.29 1.07 -22.03
C ALA A 107 -3.84 -0.07 -22.91
N LYS A 108 -4.71 -0.94 -22.37
CA LYS A 108 -5.37 -1.98 -23.17
C LYS A 108 -6.25 -1.39 -24.27
N ARG A 109 -7.08 -0.39 -23.95
CA ARG A 109 -7.99 0.27 -24.91
C ARG A 109 -7.26 0.91 -26.09
N LYS A 110 -6.13 1.59 -25.84
CA LYS A 110 -5.31 2.17 -26.90
C LYS A 110 -4.73 1.11 -27.86
N LYS A 111 -4.46 -0.09 -27.37
CA LYS A 111 -3.92 -1.20 -28.18
C LYS A 111 -4.98 -1.87 -29.05
N THR A 112 -6.28 -1.66 -28.76
CA THR A 112 -7.41 -2.30 -29.46
C THR A 112 -8.14 -1.37 -30.44
N GLN A 113 -7.83 -0.07 -30.46
CA GLN A 113 -8.32 0.83 -31.50
C GLN A 113 -7.42 0.69 -32.74
N PRO A 114 -7.95 0.27 -33.90
CA PRO A 114 -7.21 0.41 -35.15
C PRO A 114 -6.92 1.89 -35.37
N ALA A 115 -5.69 2.22 -35.79
CA ALA A 115 -5.41 3.56 -36.29
C ALA A 115 -6.36 3.83 -37.46
N ALA A 116 -7.23 4.82 -37.29
CA ALA A 116 -8.07 5.35 -38.37
C ALA A 116 -7.22 6.20 -39.30
#